data_AF-A0A8U7NTT5-F1
#
_entry.id   AF-A0A8U7NTT5-F1
#
_cell.length_a   1.000
_cell.length_b   1.000
_cell.length_c   1.000
_cell.angle_alpha   90.00
_cell.angle_beta   90.00
_cell.angle_gamma   90.00
#
_symmetry.space_group_name_H-M   'P 1'
#
loop_
_entity.id
_entity.type
_entity.pdbx_description
1 polymer ?
#
loop_
_entity_poly.entity_id
_entity_poly.type
_entity_poly.pdbx_seq_one_letter_code
_entity_poly.pdbx_strand_id
1 'polypeptide(L)'
;MSRHGTPAPDRDPRPSPRSGPPVTPPWAVPSPRKGRCRGVAMVLESLRYRRGSLEVLNQRLLPGQLRYERVGGVERAWGAIRDMEVRGAPAIALLGCLSLAVELAGGAGPSDDLGALEEFVGQKLGFLLSARPTAANLGREAERLQTFVRQQVETPGVTPQQLRESIIEYIEGLLEKDRRDNRNIGAHGASDILGRVPEGGPVTLLTHCNTGTLATAGYGTALGVVRALHQRGSLSRVFCTETRPYNQGSRLSALELRHDGIPVTIIADSAAAVTMRERGVQAVVVGADRVAANGDVANKIGTFQLAVAARHMEIPFYVAAPSSTCDPTLASGRLIPIEERPGTELTQLGGVLLADPGRTIAPKKLRVIQQQKLKKRLEVGIRMRIERETVQRAQGGLPKKLALVTAPGPAKGKAKKGRG
;
A
#
# COMPACT_ATOMS: atom_id res chain seq x y z
N MET A 1 46.78 -2.29 -73.22
CA MET A 1 47.79 -2.79 -72.26
C MET A 1 47.38 -2.26 -70.90
N SER A 2 46.82 -3.01 -69.95
CA SER A 2 47.34 -4.14 -69.17
C SER A 2 47.22 -3.73 -67.69
N ARG A 3 46.80 -4.69 -66.86
CA ARG A 3 46.27 -4.60 -65.50
C ARG A 3 47.29 -4.21 -64.41
N HIS A 4 46.76 -4.14 -63.19
CA HIS A 4 47.35 -4.23 -61.84
C HIS A 4 47.44 -2.88 -61.13
N GLY A 5 46.91 -2.68 -59.93
CA GLY A 5 46.60 -3.59 -58.83
C GLY A 5 47.26 -3.01 -57.56
N THR A 6 46.44 -2.51 -56.63
CA THR A 6 46.83 -1.84 -55.37
C THR A 6 47.66 -2.74 -54.42
N PRO A 7 48.37 -2.19 -53.42
CA PRO A 7 47.73 -2.14 -52.10
C PRO A 7 48.07 -0.90 -51.23
N ALA A 8 47.11 -0.58 -50.34
CA ALA A 8 47.22 0.36 -49.23
C ALA A 8 47.89 -0.29 -48.00
N PRO A 9 48.50 0.48 -47.08
CA PRO A 9 49.18 -0.08 -45.91
C PRO A 9 48.24 -0.46 -44.76
N ASP A 10 48.76 -1.39 -43.96
CA ASP A 10 48.17 -2.24 -42.92
C ASP A 10 47.17 -1.61 -41.95
N ARG A 11 46.06 -2.34 -41.75
CA ARG A 11 45.19 -2.22 -40.57
C ARG A 11 45.57 -3.30 -39.57
N ASP A 12 46.00 -2.85 -38.40
CA ASP A 12 46.23 -3.59 -37.17
C ASP A 12 45.01 -4.48 -36.78
N PRO A 13 45.16 -5.82 -36.64
CA PRO A 13 44.06 -6.70 -36.28
C PRO A 13 43.86 -6.72 -34.76
N ARG A 14 42.87 -5.98 -34.26
CA ARG A 14 42.37 -6.18 -32.89
C ARG A 14 41.78 -7.59 -32.77
N PRO A 15 42.10 -8.35 -31.69
CA PRO A 15 41.52 -9.66 -31.49
C PRO A 15 40.01 -9.54 -31.19
N SER A 16 39.22 -10.40 -31.83
CA SER A 16 37.80 -10.56 -31.55
C SER A 16 37.58 -11.05 -30.10
N PRO A 17 36.62 -10.49 -29.35
CA PRO A 17 36.31 -11.02 -28.03
C PRO A 17 35.66 -12.40 -28.20
N ARG A 18 36.35 -13.44 -27.73
CA ARG A 18 35.81 -14.79 -27.60
C ARG A 18 34.52 -14.72 -26.77
N SER A 19 33.41 -15.14 -27.37
CA SER A 19 32.14 -15.34 -26.68
C SER A 19 32.29 -16.47 -25.67
N GLY A 20 32.53 -16.13 -24.41
CA GLY A 20 32.37 -17.04 -23.28
C GLY A 20 30.90 -17.46 -23.14
N PRO A 21 30.60 -18.60 -22.49
CA PRO A 21 29.22 -19.01 -22.27
C PRO A 21 28.48 -17.93 -21.48
N PRO A 22 27.18 -17.69 -21.75
CA PRO A 22 26.43 -16.65 -21.09
C PRO A 22 26.42 -16.89 -19.57
N VAL A 23 27.00 -15.95 -18.82
CA VAL A 23 26.89 -15.93 -17.35
C VAL A 23 25.46 -15.52 -17.01
N THR A 24 24.64 -16.48 -16.60
CA THR A 24 23.31 -16.19 -16.04
C THR A 24 23.49 -15.40 -14.75
N PRO A 25 22.90 -14.19 -14.63
CA PRO A 25 22.99 -13.44 -13.38
C PRO A 25 22.28 -14.20 -12.25
N PRO A 26 22.69 -14.01 -10.97
CA PRO A 26 22.17 -14.76 -9.83
C PRO A 26 20.66 -14.58 -9.55
N TRP A 27 19.98 -13.73 -10.32
CA TRP A 27 18.54 -13.48 -10.24
C TRP A 27 17.74 -14.06 -11.43
N ALA A 28 18.39 -14.73 -12.39
CA ALA A 28 17.71 -15.34 -13.52
C ALA A 28 16.82 -16.52 -13.06
N VAL A 29 15.50 -16.39 -13.26
CA VAL A 29 14.54 -17.46 -13.00
C VAL A 29 14.67 -18.50 -14.13
N PRO A 30 14.83 -19.81 -13.82
CA PRO A 30 14.84 -20.84 -14.86
C PRO A 30 13.53 -20.82 -15.64
N SER A 31 13.64 -20.94 -16.96
CA SER A 31 12.49 -21.14 -17.83
C SER A 31 11.74 -22.42 -17.39
N PRO A 32 10.39 -22.42 -17.26
CA PRO A 32 9.68 -23.54 -16.67
C PRO A 32 9.82 -24.78 -17.55
N ARG A 33 10.62 -25.75 -17.10
CA ARG A 33 10.61 -27.09 -17.66
C ARG A 33 9.23 -27.69 -17.42
N LYS A 34 8.53 -28.06 -18.49
CA LYS A 34 7.24 -28.75 -18.44
C LYS A 34 7.42 -30.05 -17.62
N GLY A 35 6.74 -30.11 -16.48
CA GLY A 35 6.62 -31.32 -15.66
C GLY A 35 7.47 -31.31 -14.40
N ARG A 36 6.93 -30.76 -13.30
CA ARG A 36 7.07 -31.24 -11.91
C ARG A 36 6.12 -30.46 -10.99
N CYS A 37 5.68 -31.14 -9.94
CA CYS A 37 4.60 -30.80 -9.02
C CYS A 37 4.52 -29.32 -8.62
N ARG A 38 3.30 -28.76 -8.71
CA ARG A 38 2.95 -27.45 -8.15
C ARG A 38 3.10 -27.50 -6.63
N GLY A 39 4.28 -27.17 -6.12
CA GLY A 39 4.38 -26.68 -4.74
C GLY A 39 3.51 -25.43 -4.65
N VAL A 40 2.56 -25.41 -3.71
CA VAL A 40 1.79 -24.20 -3.41
C VAL A 40 2.81 -23.11 -3.08
N ALA A 41 2.99 -22.13 -3.97
CA ALA A 41 3.86 -21.01 -3.70
C ALA A 41 3.33 -20.33 -2.43
N MET A 42 4.11 -20.40 -1.34
CA MET A 42 3.72 -19.82 -0.05
C MET A 42 3.57 -18.31 -0.23
N VAL A 43 2.35 -17.81 -0.07
CA VAL A 43 2.04 -16.37 -0.19
C VAL A 43 2.89 -15.60 0.82
N LEU A 44 3.44 -14.44 0.41
CA LEU A 44 4.14 -13.57 1.35
C LEU A 44 3.16 -13.02 2.39
N GLU A 45 3.56 -13.08 3.65
CA GLU A 45 2.78 -12.54 4.75
C GLU A 45 3.63 -11.51 5.49
N SER A 46 3.12 -10.29 5.69
CA SER A 46 3.81 -9.29 6.52
C SER A 46 3.87 -9.74 7.98
N LEU A 47 2.77 -10.32 8.46
CA LEU A 47 2.57 -10.80 9.83
C LEU A 47 2.16 -12.27 9.79
N ARG A 48 2.90 -13.13 10.48
CA ARG A 48 2.53 -14.53 10.73
C ARG A 48 2.13 -14.66 12.18
N TYR A 49 0.83 -14.74 12.40
CA TYR A 49 0.27 -14.85 13.73
C TYR A 49 -0.39 -16.22 13.93
N ARG A 50 -0.13 -16.81 15.08
CA ARG A 50 -0.93 -17.84 15.73
C ARG A 50 -0.99 -17.48 17.21
N ARG A 51 -2.01 -17.95 17.93
CA ARG A 51 -2.11 -17.65 19.36
C ARG A 51 -0.82 -17.99 20.10
N GLY A 52 -0.26 -17.00 20.81
CA GLY A 52 1.02 -17.10 21.52
C GLY A 52 2.29 -17.00 20.65
N SER A 53 2.18 -16.80 19.33
CA SER A 53 3.33 -16.68 18.42
C SER A 53 3.10 -15.66 17.31
N LEU A 54 3.98 -14.67 17.23
CA LEU A 54 3.98 -13.67 16.17
C LEU A 54 5.36 -13.60 15.51
N GLU A 55 5.39 -13.61 14.19
CA GLU A 55 6.57 -13.29 13.39
C GLU A 55 6.26 -12.19 12.39
N VAL A 56 7.26 -11.38 12.06
CA VAL A 56 7.15 -10.31 11.07
C VAL A 56 8.19 -10.50 9.97
N LEU A 57 7.82 -10.22 8.72
CA LEU A 57 8.81 -10.20 7.64
C LEU A 57 9.61 -8.90 7.70
N ASN A 58 10.93 -8.96 7.87
CA ASN A 58 11.77 -7.76 7.96
C ASN A 58 11.89 -7.07 6.59
N GLN A 59 11.06 -6.03 6.39
CA GLN A 59 10.99 -5.31 5.11
C GLN A 59 12.23 -4.49 4.77
N ARG A 60 13.16 -4.29 5.72
CA ARG A 60 14.43 -3.59 5.45
C ARG A 60 15.36 -4.44 4.59
N LEU A 61 15.28 -5.75 4.75
CA LEU A 61 16.12 -6.72 4.03
C LEU A 61 15.61 -7.00 2.61
N LEU A 62 14.39 -6.57 2.31
CA LEU A 62 13.80 -6.73 0.98
C LEU A 62 14.40 -5.74 -0.04
N PRO A 63 14.58 -6.15 -1.30
CA PRO A 63 14.23 -7.46 -1.87
C PRO A 63 15.32 -8.54 -1.75
N GLY A 64 16.45 -8.22 -1.11
CA GLY A 64 17.65 -9.09 -1.09
C GLY A 64 17.48 -10.36 -0.24
N GLN A 65 16.75 -10.28 0.87
CA GLN A 65 16.58 -11.42 1.77
C GLN A 65 15.16 -11.48 2.36
N LEU A 66 14.50 -12.63 2.21
CA LEU A 66 13.25 -12.96 2.89
C LEU A 66 13.58 -13.52 4.29
N ARG A 67 13.37 -12.74 5.35
CA ARG A 67 13.63 -13.17 6.74
C ARG A 67 12.48 -12.80 7.67
N TYR A 68 11.90 -13.81 8.29
CA TYR A 68 10.94 -13.65 9.37
C TYR A 68 11.67 -13.50 10.71
N GLU A 69 11.17 -12.61 11.55
CA GLU A 69 11.71 -12.33 12.87
C GLU A 69 10.60 -12.46 13.93
N ARG A 70 10.90 -13.18 15.01
CA ARG A 70 9.95 -13.41 16.10
C ARG A 70 9.69 -12.11 16.87
N VAL A 71 8.43 -11.85 17.17
CA VAL A 71 7.97 -10.77 18.03
C VAL A 71 7.36 -11.38 19.29
N GLY A 72 8.16 -11.43 20.36
CA GLY A 72 7.77 -12.07 21.61
C GLY A 72 6.87 -11.24 22.52
N GLY A 73 6.59 -9.99 22.15
CA GLY A 73 5.76 -9.08 22.96
C GLY A 73 5.85 -7.64 22.48
N VAL A 74 5.29 -6.74 23.28
CA VAL A 74 5.06 -5.33 22.99
C VAL A 74 6.36 -4.56 22.79
N GLU A 75 7.40 -4.85 23.57
CA GLU A 75 8.71 -4.19 23.44
C GLU A 75 9.37 -4.45 22.08
N ARG A 76 9.37 -5.72 21.66
CA ARG A 76 9.93 -6.10 20.35
C ARG A 76 9.12 -5.52 19.20
N ALA A 77 7.79 -5.46 19.34
CA ALA A 77 6.90 -4.85 18.35
C ALA A 77 7.13 -3.35 18.22
N TRP A 78 7.27 -2.64 19.35
CA TRP A 78 7.63 -1.24 19.38
C TRP A 78 8.92 -0.96 18.59
N GLY A 79 9.97 -1.78 18.82
CA GLY A 79 11.22 -1.71 18.07
C GLY A 79 11.03 -1.95 16.57
N ALA A 80 10.26 -2.98 16.19
CA ALA A 80 9.95 -3.27 14.77
C ALA A 80 9.22 -2.12 14.07
N ILE A 81 8.29 -1.45 14.77
CA ILE A 81 7.52 -0.31 14.26
C ILE A 81 8.43 0.91 14.09
N ARG A 82 9.22 1.24 15.12
CA ARG A 82 10.16 2.37 15.11
C ARG A 82 11.23 2.20 14.03
N ASP A 83 11.89 1.04 14.01
CA ASP A 83 12.98 0.72 13.08
C ASP A 83 12.47 0.32 11.71
N MET A 84 11.14 0.30 11.56
CA MET A 84 10.49 0.34 10.27
C MET A 84 10.71 -0.96 9.48
N GLU A 85 10.78 -2.06 10.25
CA GLU A 85 10.80 -3.46 9.82
C GLU A 85 9.44 -3.86 9.26
N VAL A 86 8.37 -3.33 9.83
CA VAL A 86 7.00 -3.44 9.33
C VAL A 86 6.48 -2.07 8.94
N ARG A 87 5.75 -2.03 7.82
CA ARG A 87 5.22 -0.80 7.21
C ARG A 87 3.81 -1.04 6.68
N GLY A 88 3.14 0.05 6.37
CA GLY A 88 1.72 0.06 6.03
C GLY A 88 0.89 0.34 7.27
N ALA A 89 0.01 1.33 7.19
CA ALA A 89 -0.75 1.78 8.34
C ALA A 89 -1.58 0.65 9.00
N PRO A 90 -2.24 -0.26 8.24
CA PRO A 90 -2.91 -1.42 8.82
C PRO A 90 -1.94 -2.42 9.48
N ALA A 91 -0.85 -2.79 8.82
CA ALA A 91 0.11 -3.76 9.37
C ALA A 91 0.80 -3.27 10.66
N ILE A 92 1.09 -1.96 10.77
CA ILE A 92 1.64 -1.36 11.99
C ILE A 92 0.66 -1.46 13.16
N ALA A 93 -0.62 -1.14 12.92
CA ALA A 93 -1.66 -1.21 13.95
C ALA A 93 -1.85 -2.66 14.43
N LEU A 94 -1.95 -3.61 13.49
CA LEU A 94 -2.09 -5.03 13.80
C LEU A 94 -0.86 -5.60 14.52
N LEU A 95 0.36 -5.25 14.12
CA LEU A 95 1.57 -5.67 14.82
C LEU A 95 1.54 -5.24 16.30
N GLY A 96 1.18 -3.98 16.57
CA GLY A 96 1.04 -3.48 17.93
C GLY A 96 0.04 -4.32 18.74
N CYS A 97 -1.20 -4.42 18.27
CA CYS A 97 -2.24 -5.17 18.97
C CYS A 97 -1.91 -6.67 19.11
N LEU A 98 -1.46 -7.34 18.05
CA LEU A 98 -1.12 -8.78 18.10
C LEU A 98 0.04 -9.07 19.05
N SER A 99 0.98 -8.13 19.21
CA SER A 99 2.06 -8.29 20.20
C SER A 99 1.55 -8.28 21.64
N LEU A 100 0.51 -7.49 21.93
CA LEU A 100 -0.18 -7.51 23.21
C LEU A 100 -0.94 -8.84 23.40
N ALA A 101 -1.61 -9.33 22.35
CA ALA A 101 -2.27 -10.64 22.40
C ALA A 101 -1.28 -11.78 22.69
N VAL A 102 -0.06 -11.73 22.14
CA VAL A 102 1.01 -12.69 22.46
C VAL A 102 1.40 -12.63 23.93
N GLU A 103 1.58 -11.43 24.50
CA GLU A 103 1.89 -11.29 25.94
C GLU A 103 0.76 -11.82 26.81
N LEU A 104 -0.49 -11.46 26.51
CA LEU A 104 -1.67 -11.90 27.26
C LEU A 104 -1.85 -13.41 27.19
N ALA A 105 -1.67 -14.03 26.02
CA ALA A 105 -1.70 -15.48 25.84
C ALA A 105 -0.56 -16.20 26.56
N GLY A 106 0.57 -15.52 26.77
CA GLY A 106 1.68 -15.99 27.60
C GLY A 106 1.47 -15.79 29.11
N GLY A 107 0.32 -15.28 29.54
CA GLY A 107 -0.02 -15.04 30.94
C GLY A 107 0.47 -13.72 31.53
N ALA A 108 0.95 -12.77 30.70
CA ALA A 108 1.45 -11.49 31.19
C ALA A 108 0.34 -10.59 31.74
N GLY A 109 0.64 -9.79 32.76
CA GLY A 109 -0.32 -8.88 33.41
C GLY A 109 -1.13 -9.56 34.52
N PRO A 110 -1.84 -8.78 35.35
CA PRO A 110 -2.56 -9.28 36.52
C PRO A 110 -3.56 -10.40 36.22
N SER A 111 -3.65 -11.39 37.11
CA SER A 111 -4.55 -12.55 36.98
C SER A 111 -5.78 -12.48 37.87
N ASP A 112 -5.76 -11.62 38.90
CA ASP A 112 -6.72 -11.69 40.01
C ASP A 112 -7.52 -10.39 40.17
N ASP A 113 -7.16 -9.34 39.43
CA ASP A 113 -7.76 -8.01 39.52
C ASP A 113 -8.08 -7.45 38.14
N LEU A 114 -9.35 -7.07 37.92
CA LEU A 114 -9.84 -6.55 36.65
C LEU A 114 -9.28 -5.16 36.33
N GLY A 115 -9.25 -4.26 37.32
CA GLY A 115 -8.81 -2.89 37.13
C GLY A 115 -7.31 -2.83 36.83
N ALA A 116 -6.52 -3.66 37.50
CA ALA A 116 -5.09 -3.79 37.25
C ALA A 116 -4.80 -4.41 35.89
N LEU A 117 -5.63 -5.36 35.41
CA LEU A 117 -5.50 -5.89 34.05
C LEU A 117 -5.87 -4.84 32.99
N GLU A 118 -6.92 -4.05 33.21
CA GLU A 118 -7.24 -2.89 32.35
C GLU A 118 -6.08 -1.90 32.30
N GLU A 119 -5.53 -1.53 33.45
CA GLU A 119 -4.41 -0.59 33.54
C GLU A 119 -3.18 -1.13 32.81
N PHE A 120 -2.85 -2.40 33.00
CA PHE A 120 -1.76 -3.08 32.28
C PHE A 120 -1.93 -2.97 30.76
N VAL A 121 -3.13 -3.25 30.25
CA VAL A 121 -3.44 -3.12 28.82
C VAL A 121 -3.29 -1.67 28.35
N GLY A 122 -3.82 -0.72 29.11
CA GLY A 122 -3.69 0.71 28.83
C GLY A 122 -2.23 1.17 28.75
N GLN A 123 -1.39 0.75 29.70
CA GLN A 123 0.04 1.06 29.71
C GLN A 123 0.77 0.50 28.49
N LYS A 124 0.48 -0.75 28.10
CA LYS A 124 1.08 -1.40 26.92
C LYS A 124 0.68 -0.71 25.62
N LEU A 125 -0.59 -0.33 25.48
CA LEU A 125 -1.06 0.45 24.33
C LEU A 125 -0.43 1.84 24.29
N GLY A 126 -0.37 2.54 25.43
CA GLY A 126 0.31 3.83 25.55
C GLY A 126 1.78 3.77 25.13
N PHE A 127 2.48 2.71 25.54
CA PHE A 127 3.86 2.48 25.11
C PHE A 127 3.98 2.26 23.61
N LEU A 128 3.14 1.42 23.00
CA LEU A 128 3.12 1.19 21.54
C LEU A 128 2.93 2.48 20.73
N LEU A 129 2.09 3.40 21.21
CA LEU A 129 1.83 4.68 20.55
C LEU A 129 3.07 5.58 20.48
N SER A 130 4.01 5.42 21.41
CA SER A 130 5.27 6.16 21.39
C SER A 130 6.23 5.71 20.28
N ALA A 131 6.00 4.55 19.64
CA ALA A 131 6.89 4.02 18.61
C ALA A 131 6.99 4.96 17.40
N ARG A 132 5.83 5.46 16.94
CA ARG A 132 5.70 6.38 15.80
C ARG A 132 4.45 7.26 15.98
N PRO A 133 4.59 8.49 16.52
CA PRO A 133 3.46 9.38 16.80
C PRO A 133 2.59 9.75 15.58
N THR A 134 3.10 9.59 14.35
CA THR A 134 2.35 9.83 13.11
C THR A 134 1.49 8.64 12.66
N ALA A 135 1.62 7.47 13.30
CA ALA A 135 0.89 6.26 12.95
C ALA A 135 -0.56 6.30 13.49
N ALA A 136 -1.39 7.17 12.93
CA ALA A 136 -2.77 7.39 13.41
C ALA A 136 -3.69 6.15 13.33
N ASN A 137 -3.35 5.15 12.51
CA ASN A 137 -4.08 3.88 12.53
C ASN A 137 -3.81 3.12 13.84
N LEU A 138 -2.57 3.10 14.32
CA LEU A 138 -2.23 2.51 15.61
C LEU A 138 -2.94 3.27 16.75
N GLY A 139 -2.94 4.60 16.69
CA GLY A 139 -3.73 5.47 17.60
C GLY A 139 -5.19 5.05 17.72
N ARG A 140 -5.88 5.03 16.58
CA ARG A 140 -7.32 4.73 16.55
C ARG A 140 -7.65 3.28 16.94
N GLU A 141 -6.84 2.30 16.53
CA GLU A 141 -7.09 0.92 16.96
C GLU A 141 -6.76 0.71 18.45
N ALA A 142 -5.76 1.41 18.99
CA ALA A 142 -5.49 1.40 20.44
C ALA A 142 -6.65 2.03 21.24
N GLU A 143 -7.19 3.16 20.80
CA GLU A 143 -8.36 3.80 21.43
C GLU A 143 -9.61 2.89 21.40
N ARG A 144 -9.86 2.22 20.26
CA ARG A 144 -10.96 1.26 20.14
C ARG A 144 -10.79 0.06 21.05
N LEU A 145 -9.57 -0.49 21.12
CA LEU A 145 -9.27 -1.60 22.01
C LEU A 145 -9.42 -1.19 23.47
N GLN A 146 -8.93 0.00 23.86
CA GLN A 146 -9.10 0.50 25.22
C GLN A 146 -10.58 0.71 25.58
N THR A 147 -11.38 1.21 24.64
CA THR A 147 -12.84 1.34 24.81
C THR A 147 -13.51 -0.01 24.98
N PHE A 148 -13.13 -1.00 24.17
CA PHE A 148 -13.60 -2.37 24.29
C PHE A 148 -13.27 -2.96 25.67
N VAL A 149 -12.03 -2.81 26.14
CA VAL A 149 -11.58 -3.31 27.45
C VAL A 149 -12.42 -2.70 28.57
N ARG A 150 -12.63 -1.38 28.57
CA ARG A 150 -13.49 -0.69 29.56
C ARG A 150 -14.91 -1.25 29.61
N GLN A 151 -15.52 -1.44 28.45
CA GLN A 151 -16.87 -2.01 28.35
C GLN A 151 -16.92 -3.46 28.87
N GLN A 152 -15.86 -4.24 28.64
CA GLN A 152 -15.78 -5.60 29.17
C GLN A 152 -15.62 -5.61 30.69
N VAL A 153 -14.81 -4.71 31.27
CA VAL A 153 -14.65 -4.56 32.73
C VAL A 153 -15.97 -4.21 33.41
N GLU A 154 -16.80 -3.39 32.79
CA GLU A 154 -18.14 -3.01 33.29
C GLU A 154 -19.17 -4.16 33.22
N THR A 155 -18.84 -5.28 32.57
CA THR A 155 -19.77 -6.41 32.43
C THR A 155 -19.92 -7.18 33.76
N PRO A 156 -21.15 -7.31 34.31
CA PRO A 156 -21.36 -8.00 35.58
C PRO A 156 -20.86 -9.45 35.56
N GLY A 157 -20.05 -9.82 36.55
CA GLY A 157 -19.55 -11.19 36.72
C GLY A 157 -18.40 -11.58 35.81
N VAL A 158 -17.82 -10.65 35.04
CA VAL A 158 -16.61 -10.93 34.27
C VAL A 158 -15.43 -11.23 35.21
N THR A 159 -14.64 -12.23 34.88
CA THR A 159 -13.39 -12.57 35.59
C THR A 159 -12.18 -12.02 34.82
N PRO A 160 -11.02 -11.79 35.47
CA PRO A 160 -9.81 -11.37 34.77
C PRO A 160 -9.39 -12.32 33.65
N GLN A 161 -9.62 -13.63 33.82
CA GLN A 161 -9.35 -14.62 32.79
C GLN A 161 -10.29 -14.48 31.59
N GLN A 162 -11.58 -14.21 31.81
CA GLN A 162 -12.54 -13.95 30.72
C GLN A 162 -12.22 -12.63 30.00
N LEU A 163 -11.83 -11.59 30.72
CA LEU A 163 -11.39 -10.32 30.13
C LEU A 163 -10.14 -10.52 29.26
N ARG A 164 -9.14 -11.25 29.76
CA ARG A 164 -7.93 -11.59 29.01
C ARG A 164 -8.25 -12.31 27.70
N GLU A 165 -9.11 -13.32 27.77
CA GLU A 165 -9.53 -14.07 26.59
C GLU A 165 -10.29 -13.19 25.59
N SER A 166 -11.24 -12.38 26.05
CA SER A 166 -12.02 -11.49 25.17
C SER A 166 -11.15 -10.43 24.47
N ILE A 167 -10.08 -9.95 25.13
CA ILE A 167 -9.10 -9.06 24.52
C ILE A 167 -8.31 -9.78 23.42
N ILE A 168 -7.84 -11.00 23.65
CA ILE A 168 -7.12 -11.79 22.65
C ILE A 168 -8.03 -12.03 21.43
N GLU A 169 -9.27 -12.49 21.66
CA GLU A 169 -10.24 -12.73 20.60
C GLU A 169 -10.58 -11.48 19.79
N TYR A 170 -10.75 -10.33 20.46
CA TYR A 170 -10.97 -9.05 19.80
C TYR A 170 -9.82 -8.72 18.84
N ILE A 171 -8.58 -8.86 19.29
CA ILE A 171 -7.38 -8.57 18.50
C ILE A 171 -7.23 -9.55 17.33
N GLU A 172 -7.48 -10.84 17.56
CA GLU A 172 -7.52 -11.87 16.50
C GLU A 172 -8.60 -11.56 15.46
N GLY A 173 -9.74 -11.05 15.90
CA GLY A 173 -10.82 -10.56 15.06
C GLY A 173 -10.42 -9.38 14.17
N LEU A 174 -9.55 -8.47 14.63
CA LEU A 174 -9.02 -7.37 13.80
C LEU A 174 -8.21 -7.89 12.61
N LEU A 175 -7.39 -8.92 12.82
CA LEU A 175 -6.57 -9.52 11.78
C LEU A 175 -7.45 -10.13 10.68
N GLU A 176 -8.46 -10.91 11.07
CA GLU A 176 -9.37 -11.54 10.10
C GLU A 176 -10.25 -10.51 9.40
N LYS A 177 -10.71 -9.49 10.13
CA LYS A 177 -11.46 -8.37 9.55
C LYS A 177 -10.64 -7.67 8.46
N ASP A 178 -9.37 -7.33 8.70
CA ASP A 178 -8.53 -6.66 7.70
C ASP A 178 -8.32 -7.54 6.46
N ARG A 179 -8.10 -8.85 6.62
CA ARG A 179 -8.01 -9.80 5.50
C ARG A 179 -9.27 -9.83 4.66
N ARG A 180 -10.44 -9.93 5.30
CA ARG A 180 -11.74 -9.93 4.63
C ARG A 180 -11.99 -8.61 3.90
N ASP A 181 -11.75 -7.48 4.56
CA ASP A 181 -11.97 -6.16 3.99
C ASP A 181 -11.05 -5.93 2.77
N ASN A 182 -9.78 -6.34 2.84
CA ASN A 182 -8.85 -6.27 1.70
C ASN A 182 -9.30 -7.10 0.49
N ARG A 183 -9.81 -8.32 0.72
CA ARG A 183 -10.39 -9.14 -0.36
C ARG A 183 -11.61 -8.47 -0.98
N ASN A 184 -12.48 -7.89 -0.16
CA ASN A 184 -13.66 -7.16 -0.62
C ASN A 184 -13.30 -5.91 -1.43
N ILE A 185 -12.31 -5.13 -0.97
CA ILE A 185 -11.76 -3.98 -1.70
C ILE A 185 -11.26 -4.43 -3.07
N GLY A 186 -10.47 -5.51 -3.12
CA GLY A 186 -9.97 -6.06 -4.38
C GLY A 186 -11.09 -6.48 -5.33
N ALA A 187 -12.06 -7.23 -4.83
CA ALA A 187 -13.19 -7.73 -5.62
C ALA A 187 -14.05 -6.59 -6.18
N HIS A 188 -14.38 -5.58 -5.36
CA HIS A 188 -15.18 -4.43 -5.78
C HIS A 188 -14.42 -3.53 -6.75
N GLY A 189 -13.15 -3.23 -6.46
CA GLY A 189 -12.32 -2.41 -7.33
C GLY A 189 -12.12 -3.05 -8.70
N ALA A 190 -11.87 -4.37 -8.73
CA ALA A 190 -11.75 -5.10 -9.99
C ALA A 190 -13.07 -5.06 -10.80
N SER A 191 -14.22 -5.23 -10.15
CA SER A 191 -15.52 -5.17 -10.83
C SER A 191 -15.85 -3.77 -11.37
N ASP A 192 -15.59 -2.69 -10.63
CA ASP A 192 -15.85 -1.32 -11.13
C ASP A 192 -14.89 -0.95 -12.28
N ILE A 193 -13.62 -1.39 -12.23
CA ILE A 193 -12.67 -1.18 -13.33
C ILE A 193 -13.14 -1.91 -14.59
N LEU A 194 -13.45 -3.20 -14.49
CA LEU A 194 -13.90 -4.00 -15.65
C LEU A 194 -15.20 -3.46 -16.24
N GLY A 195 -16.15 -3.01 -15.41
CA GLY A 195 -17.40 -2.43 -15.88
C GLY A 195 -17.26 -1.11 -16.64
N ARG A 196 -16.07 -0.48 -16.63
CA ARG A 196 -15.78 0.75 -17.38
C ARG A 196 -14.94 0.52 -18.62
N VAL A 197 -14.42 -0.69 -18.82
CA VAL A 197 -13.63 -1.02 -20.00
C VAL A 197 -14.59 -1.46 -21.11
N PRO A 198 -14.70 -0.69 -22.22
CA PRO A 198 -15.76 -0.88 -23.20
C PRO A 198 -15.75 -2.24 -23.92
N GLU A 199 -14.57 -2.88 -24.02
CA GLU A 199 -14.37 -4.02 -24.94
C GLU A 199 -14.17 -5.37 -24.24
N GLY A 200 -14.42 -5.49 -22.93
CA GLY A 200 -14.35 -6.78 -22.22
C GLY A 200 -12.98 -7.47 -22.19
N GLY A 201 -11.91 -6.76 -22.56
CA GLY A 201 -10.54 -7.26 -22.60
C GLY A 201 -9.76 -7.10 -21.28
N PRO A 202 -8.55 -7.71 -21.19
CA PRO A 202 -7.70 -7.58 -20.01
C PRO A 202 -7.19 -6.13 -19.85
N VAL A 203 -7.06 -5.68 -18.60
CA VAL A 203 -6.70 -4.30 -18.28
C VAL A 203 -5.22 -4.17 -17.93
N THR A 204 -4.68 -2.99 -18.23
CA THR A 204 -3.34 -2.52 -17.88
C THR A 204 -3.49 -1.43 -16.84
N LEU A 205 -2.91 -1.66 -15.67
CA LEU A 205 -3.00 -0.75 -14.54
C LEU A 205 -1.69 -0.01 -14.29
N LEU A 206 -1.78 1.13 -13.61
CA LEU A 206 -0.65 1.78 -12.97
C LEU A 206 -0.92 1.92 -11.46
N THR A 207 0.07 1.63 -10.64
CA THR A 207 0.01 1.77 -9.19
C THR A 207 1.26 2.45 -8.62
N HIS A 208 1.20 2.82 -7.35
CA HIS A 208 2.20 3.64 -6.68
C HIS A 208 2.35 3.24 -5.20
N CYS A 209 3.57 3.36 -4.67
CA CYS A 209 3.95 2.88 -3.34
C CYS A 209 3.77 1.35 -3.20
N ASN A 210 3.62 0.88 -1.96
CA ASN A 210 3.31 -0.48 -1.60
C ASN A 210 2.00 -0.54 -0.81
N THR A 211 1.07 -1.34 -1.31
CA THR A 211 -0.30 -1.50 -0.78
C THR A 211 -0.73 -2.97 -0.85
N GLY A 212 0.26 -3.86 -0.83
CA GLY A 212 0.09 -5.29 -0.93
C GLY A 212 -0.05 -5.98 0.41
N THR A 213 0.26 -7.28 0.40
CA THR A 213 0.26 -8.13 1.59
C THR A 213 1.30 -7.65 2.61
N LEU A 214 2.39 -7.02 2.14
CA LEU A 214 3.41 -6.40 2.99
C LEU A 214 2.94 -5.15 3.73
N ALA A 215 1.86 -4.51 3.28
CA ALA A 215 1.31 -3.31 3.90
C ALA A 215 0.07 -3.55 4.77
N THR A 216 -0.49 -4.76 4.76
CA THR A 216 -1.76 -5.11 5.43
C THR A 216 -1.68 -6.48 6.13
N ALA A 217 -2.81 -7.00 6.63
CA ALA A 217 -2.91 -8.37 7.15
C ALA A 217 -2.79 -9.48 6.07
N GLY A 218 -2.76 -9.08 4.80
CA GLY A 218 -2.80 -9.97 3.67
C GLY A 218 -3.58 -9.40 2.50
N TYR A 219 -3.30 -9.88 1.29
CA TYR A 219 -3.93 -9.50 0.01
C TYR A 219 -3.69 -8.05 -0.44
N GLY A 220 -3.77 -7.07 0.46
CA GLY A 220 -3.57 -5.66 0.17
C GLY A 220 -4.81 -4.93 -0.32
N THR A 221 -4.69 -3.61 -0.50
CA THR A 221 -5.77 -2.74 -0.96
C THR A 221 -5.69 -2.52 -2.47
N ALA A 222 -4.87 -1.57 -2.96
CA ALA A 222 -4.72 -1.35 -4.40
C ALA A 222 -4.04 -2.52 -5.10
N LEU A 223 -3.00 -3.13 -4.50
CA LEU A 223 -2.48 -4.40 -5.02
C LEU A 223 -3.47 -5.58 -4.82
N GLY A 224 -4.43 -5.47 -3.89
CA GLY A 224 -5.56 -6.39 -3.79
C GLY A 224 -6.48 -6.32 -5.01
N VAL A 225 -6.72 -5.12 -5.55
CA VAL A 225 -7.44 -4.93 -6.82
C VAL A 225 -6.66 -5.56 -7.99
N VAL A 226 -5.34 -5.36 -8.03
CA VAL A 226 -4.47 -5.98 -9.04
C VAL A 226 -4.54 -7.51 -8.95
N ARG A 227 -4.44 -8.07 -7.73
CA ARG A 227 -4.59 -9.52 -7.49
C ARG A 227 -5.94 -10.05 -7.92
N ALA A 228 -7.02 -9.34 -7.61
CA ALA A 228 -8.38 -9.73 -8.01
C ALA A 228 -8.53 -9.77 -9.53
N LEU A 229 -8.00 -8.79 -10.26
CA LEU A 229 -8.00 -8.77 -11.73
C LEU A 229 -7.15 -9.92 -12.30
N HIS A 230 -5.99 -10.18 -11.72
CA HIS A 230 -5.13 -11.29 -12.16
C HIS A 230 -5.80 -12.65 -11.94
N GLN A 231 -6.41 -12.88 -10.78
CA GLN A 231 -7.15 -14.10 -10.45
C GLN A 231 -8.34 -14.35 -11.40
N ARG A 232 -8.91 -13.29 -11.97
CA ARG A 232 -9.99 -13.35 -12.97
C ARG A 232 -9.48 -13.54 -14.40
N GLY A 233 -8.16 -13.57 -14.62
CA GLY A 233 -7.56 -13.59 -15.96
C GLY A 233 -7.76 -12.29 -16.75
N SER A 234 -8.16 -11.21 -16.08
CA SER A 234 -8.51 -9.93 -16.70
C SER A 234 -7.44 -8.85 -16.51
N LEU A 235 -6.23 -9.23 -16.10
CA LEU A 235 -5.08 -8.32 -15.98
C LEU A 235 -4.05 -8.65 -17.06
N SER A 236 -3.79 -7.69 -17.93
CA SER A 236 -2.70 -7.77 -18.92
C SER A 236 -1.35 -7.48 -18.25
N ARG A 237 -1.28 -6.37 -17.50
CA ARG A 237 -0.07 -5.90 -16.83
C ARG A 237 -0.40 -4.89 -15.74
N VAL A 238 0.52 -4.76 -14.78
CA VAL A 238 0.57 -3.60 -13.89
C VAL A 238 1.93 -2.91 -13.98
N PHE A 239 1.90 -1.59 -14.17
CA PHE A 239 3.07 -0.73 -13.98
C PHE A 239 3.12 -0.29 -12.52
N CYS A 240 4.27 -0.45 -11.87
CA CYS A 240 4.51 0.09 -10.54
C CYS A 240 5.63 1.12 -10.62
N THR A 241 5.39 2.31 -10.11
CA THR A 241 6.43 3.32 -10.01
C THR A 241 7.43 2.97 -8.91
N GLU A 242 8.70 3.32 -9.05
CA GLU A 242 9.72 3.04 -8.03
C GLU A 242 9.36 3.61 -6.65
N THR A 243 8.70 4.77 -6.59
CA THR A 243 8.24 5.45 -5.38
C THR A 243 9.40 6.01 -4.55
N ARG A 244 10.14 6.96 -5.10
CA ARG A 244 11.18 7.69 -4.38
C ARG A 244 10.58 8.53 -3.23
N PRO A 245 11.39 8.80 -2.18
CA PRO A 245 12.78 8.38 -2.03
C PRO A 245 12.95 6.94 -1.51
N TYR A 246 11.92 6.34 -0.92
CA TYR A 246 12.09 5.12 -0.14
C TYR A 246 12.03 3.82 -0.98
N ASN A 247 11.62 3.93 -2.23
CA ASN A 247 11.62 2.86 -3.23
C ASN A 247 10.67 1.70 -2.88
N GLN A 248 9.51 1.99 -2.27
CA GLN A 248 8.55 0.95 -1.91
C GLN A 248 8.02 0.19 -3.13
N GLY A 249 7.79 0.87 -4.24
CA GLY A 249 7.22 0.22 -5.43
C GLY A 249 8.22 -0.73 -6.08
N SER A 250 9.47 -0.32 -6.24
CA SER A 250 10.52 -1.18 -6.81
C SER A 250 10.99 -2.28 -5.86
N ARG A 251 11.09 -2.01 -4.54
CA ARG A 251 11.58 -3.00 -3.56
C ARG A 251 10.52 -3.97 -3.08
N LEU A 252 9.29 -3.50 -2.86
CA LEU A 252 8.23 -4.27 -2.20
C LEU A 252 7.15 -4.67 -3.19
N SER A 253 6.52 -3.72 -3.87
CA SER A 253 5.38 -4.03 -4.77
C SER A 253 5.80 -4.95 -5.92
N ALA A 254 6.93 -4.65 -6.57
CA ALA A 254 7.43 -5.50 -7.64
C ALA A 254 7.82 -6.90 -7.14
N LEU A 255 8.37 -7.02 -5.93
CA LEU A 255 8.69 -8.31 -5.32
C LEU A 255 7.44 -9.15 -5.09
N GLU A 256 6.41 -8.58 -4.46
CA GLU A 256 5.16 -9.27 -4.16
C GLU A 256 4.43 -9.70 -5.43
N LEU A 257 4.30 -8.78 -6.40
CA LEU A 257 3.61 -9.05 -7.66
C LEU A 257 4.34 -10.12 -8.46
N ARG A 258 5.68 -10.08 -8.52
CA ARG A 258 6.48 -11.12 -9.17
C ARG A 258 6.30 -12.47 -8.47
N HIS A 259 6.27 -12.48 -7.13
CA HIS A 259 6.08 -13.72 -6.38
C HIS A 259 4.71 -14.35 -6.64
N ASP A 260 3.67 -13.53 -6.80
CA ASP A 260 2.32 -13.98 -7.14
C ASP A 260 2.14 -14.35 -8.64
N GLY A 261 3.20 -14.27 -9.45
CA GLY A 261 3.14 -14.53 -10.89
C GLY A 261 2.46 -13.43 -11.70
N ILE A 262 2.25 -12.25 -11.11
CA ILE A 262 1.58 -11.11 -11.74
C ILE A 262 2.56 -10.39 -12.68
N PRO A 263 2.20 -10.14 -13.96
CA PRO A 263 3.03 -9.40 -14.90
C PRO A 263 3.19 -7.94 -14.47
N VAL A 264 4.34 -7.63 -13.86
CA VAL A 264 4.68 -6.30 -13.36
C VAL A 264 5.83 -5.68 -14.16
N THR A 265 5.79 -4.37 -14.36
CA THR A 265 6.91 -3.58 -14.90
C THR A 265 7.19 -2.40 -13.95
N ILE A 266 8.45 -2.26 -13.53
CA ILE A 266 8.90 -1.12 -12.72
C ILE A 266 9.18 0.06 -13.66
N ILE A 267 8.73 1.25 -13.28
CA ILE A 267 9.05 2.51 -13.97
C ILE A 267 9.56 3.55 -12.97
N ALA A 268 10.38 4.50 -13.43
CA ALA A 268 10.71 5.68 -12.64
C ALA A 268 9.44 6.52 -12.38
N ASP A 269 9.39 7.26 -11.26
CA ASP A 269 8.22 8.10 -10.95
C ASP A 269 7.98 9.17 -12.04
N SER A 270 9.06 9.68 -12.64
CA SER A 270 9.03 10.65 -13.75
C SER A 270 8.51 10.06 -15.07
N ALA A 271 8.55 8.74 -15.23
CA ALA A 271 8.06 8.05 -16.42
C ALA A 271 6.56 7.73 -16.36
N ALA A 272 5.86 8.06 -15.26
CA ALA A 272 4.45 7.73 -15.06
C ALA A 272 3.54 8.31 -16.17
N ALA A 273 3.69 9.59 -16.50
CA ALA A 273 2.86 10.25 -17.51
C ALA A 273 3.09 9.66 -18.92
N VAL A 274 4.34 9.51 -19.35
CA VAL A 274 4.63 8.89 -20.65
C VAL A 274 4.18 7.43 -20.70
N THR A 275 4.27 6.69 -19.59
CA THR A 275 3.75 5.31 -19.51
C THR A 275 2.24 5.28 -19.67
N MET A 276 1.50 6.18 -19.00
CA MET A 276 0.05 6.29 -19.17
C MET A 276 -0.34 6.47 -20.64
N ARG A 277 0.35 7.37 -21.35
CA ARG A 277 0.10 7.70 -22.76
C ARG A 277 0.52 6.60 -23.73
N GLU A 278 1.73 6.05 -23.58
CA GLU A 278 2.36 5.18 -24.59
C GLU A 278 2.18 3.67 -24.34
N ARG A 279 1.64 3.28 -23.18
CA ARG A 279 1.49 1.87 -22.78
C ARG A 279 0.05 1.45 -22.51
N GLY A 280 -0.91 2.30 -22.88
CA GLY A 280 -2.34 2.01 -22.79
C GLY A 280 -2.76 1.66 -21.37
N VAL A 281 -2.46 2.53 -20.39
CA VAL A 281 -2.95 2.35 -19.02
C VAL A 281 -4.44 2.69 -18.99
N GLN A 282 -5.30 1.76 -18.59
CA GLN A 282 -6.74 1.99 -18.51
C GLN A 282 -7.22 2.48 -17.13
N ALA A 283 -6.44 2.29 -16.07
CA ALA A 283 -6.76 2.83 -14.76
C ALA A 283 -5.52 2.98 -13.87
N VAL A 284 -5.56 3.99 -12.99
CA VAL A 284 -4.60 4.17 -11.91
C VAL A 284 -5.26 3.75 -10.60
N VAL A 285 -4.61 2.87 -9.82
CA VAL A 285 -5.12 2.42 -8.52
C VAL A 285 -4.05 2.60 -7.46
N VAL A 286 -4.35 3.36 -6.41
CA VAL A 286 -3.44 3.66 -5.30
C VAL A 286 -4.10 3.37 -3.95
N GLY A 287 -3.29 3.25 -2.91
CA GLY A 287 -3.78 3.19 -1.53
C GLY A 287 -4.10 4.56 -0.94
N ALA A 288 -4.35 4.59 0.36
CA ALA A 288 -4.39 5.81 1.15
C ALA A 288 -3.77 5.56 2.53
N ASP A 289 -3.15 6.61 3.07
CA ASP A 289 -2.75 6.65 4.49
C ASP A 289 -3.87 7.25 5.34
N ARG A 290 -4.62 8.21 4.80
CA ARG A 290 -5.80 8.81 5.45
C ARG A 290 -6.76 9.43 4.44
N VAL A 291 -8.06 9.30 4.69
CA VAL A 291 -9.11 9.97 3.89
C VAL A 291 -9.93 10.87 4.82
N ALA A 292 -9.99 12.18 4.54
CA ALA A 292 -10.81 13.14 5.29
C ALA A 292 -12.31 13.02 4.92
N ALA A 293 -13.18 13.61 5.73
CA ALA A 293 -14.65 13.56 5.54
C ALA A 293 -15.12 14.09 4.17
N ASN A 294 -14.42 15.08 3.60
CA ASN A 294 -14.73 15.61 2.27
C ASN A 294 -14.21 14.73 1.10
N GLY A 295 -13.49 13.65 1.40
CA GLY A 295 -12.85 12.77 0.42
C GLY A 295 -11.43 13.18 0.02
N ASP A 296 -10.83 14.21 0.62
CA ASP A 296 -9.41 14.50 0.37
C ASP A 296 -8.55 13.37 0.95
N VAL A 297 -7.53 12.97 0.19
CA VAL A 297 -6.71 11.80 0.53
C VAL A 297 -5.28 12.23 0.80
N ALA A 298 -4.71 11.78 1.91
CA ALA A 298 -3.27 11.72 2.11
C ALA A 298 -2.76 10.34 1.74
N ASN A 299 -1.77 10.29 0.86
CA ASN A 299 -1.06 9.07 0.48
C ASN A 299 0.39 9.42 0.13
N LYS A 300 1.22 8.40 -0.18
CA LYS A 300 2.62 8.55 -0.57
C LYS A 300 2.89 9.68 -1.59
N ILE A 301 3.97 10.45 -1.37
CA ILE A 301 4.50 11.43 -2.31
C ILE A 301 4.69 10.80 -3.71
N GLY A 302 4.26 11.48 -4.77
CA GLY A 302 4.01 10.91 -6.12
C GLY A 302 2.52 10.74 -6.50
N THR A 303 1.66 10.26 -5.59
CA THR A 303 0.19 10.12 -5.80
C THR A 303 -0.56 11.29 -6.47
N PHE A 304 -0.46 12.53 -5.97
CA PHE A 304 -1.05 13.74 -6.57
C PHE A 304 -0.54 14.00 -7.99
N GLN A 305 0.74 13.82 -8.25
CA GLN A 305 1.32 13.95 -9.60
C GLN A 305 0.69 12.93 -10.55
N LEU A 306 0.50 11.68 -10.10
CA LEU A 306 -0.20 10.66 -10.88
C LEU A 306 -1.67 11.04 -11.11
N ALA A 307 -2.36 11.59 -10.12
CA ALA A 307 -3.76 12.01 -10.28
C ALA A 307 -3.91 13.17 -11.28
N VAL A 308 -2.98 14.12 -11.28
CA VAL A 308 -2.92 15.21 -12.26
C VAL A 308 -2.71 14.66 -13.67
N ALA A 309 -1.73 13.76 -13.85
CA ALA A 309 -1.46 13.13 -15.15
C ALA A 309 -2.64 12.29 -15.64
N ALA A 310 -3.22 11.45 -14.77
CA ALA A 310 -4.37 10.61 -15.08
C ALA A 310 -5.57 11.45 -15.52
N ARG A 311 -5.86 12.54 -14.80
CA ARG A 311 -6.93 13.48 -15.18
C ARG A 311 -6.70 14.10 -16.55
N HIS A 312 -5.47 14.54 -16.84
CA HIS A 312 -5.14 15.14 -18.12
C HIS A 312 -5.35 14.17 -19.31
N MET A 313 -5.19 12.87 -19.05
CA MET A 313 -5.35 11.79 -20.05
C MET A 313 -6.72 11.10 -19.96
N GLU A 314 -7.65 11.62 -19.14
CA GLU A 314 -8.97 11.04 -18.90
C GLU A 314 -8.93 9.57 -18.42
N ILE A 315 -7.84 9.17 -17.76
CA ILE A 315 -7.67 7.84 -17.17
C ILE A 315 -8.34 7.82 -15.78
N PRO A 316 -9.26 6.88 -15.51
CA PRO A 316 -9.84 6.68 -14.19
C PRO A 316 -8.79 6.53 -13.08
N PHE A 317 -8.92 7.32 -12.03
CA PHE A 317 -8.07 7.26 -10.84
C PHE A 317 -8.86 6.74 -9.64
N TYR A 318 -8.35 5.68 -9.02
CA TYR A 318 -8.96 4.97 -7.91
C TYR A 318 -8.11 5.05 -6.65
N VAL A 319 -8.76 5.28 -5.52
CA VAL A 319 -8.19 5.15 -4.19
C VAL A 319 -8.84 3.95 -3.52
N ALA A 320 -8.03 2.93 -3.21
CA ALA A 320 -8.45 1.70 -2.56
C ALA A 320 -7.99 1.72 -1.10
N ALA A 321 -8.93 1.86 -0.17
CA ALA A 321 -8.65 1.92 1.25
C ALA A 321 -9.81 1.34 2.06
N PRO A 322 -9.55 0.69 3.21
CA PRO A 322 -10.60 0.25 4.12
C PRO A 322 -11.24 1.44 4.83
N SER A 323 -12.44 1.23 5.36
CA SER A 323 -13.18 2.21 6.17
C SER A 323 -12.38 2.72 7.36
N SER A 324 -11.55 1.86 7.95
CA SER A 324 -10.63 2.23 9.03
C SER A 324 -9.60 3.28 8.62
N THR A 325 -9.38 3.52 7.32
CA THR A 325 -8.49 4.60 6.81
C THR A 325 -9.22 5.93 6.66
N CYS A 326 -10.56 5.92 6.65
CA CYS A 326 -11.37 7.13 6.66
C CYS A 326 -11.37 7.75 8.06
N ASP A 327 -11.16 9.07 8.11
CA ASP A 327 -11.11 9.87 9.31
C ASP A 327 -12.21 10.95 9.24
N PRO A 328 -13.42 10.64 9.77
CA PRO A 328 -14.54 11.56 9.71
C PRO A 328 -14.35 12.80 10.60
N THR A 329 -13.37 12.77 11.52
CA THR A 329 -13.08 13.91 12.41
C THR A 329 -12.39 15.06 11.68
N LEU A 330 -11.75 14.77 10.54
CA LEU A 330 -11.08 15.77 9.72
C LEU A 330 -12.01 16.26 8.60
N ALA A 331 -12.41 17.53 8.68
CA ALA A 331 -13.29 18.14 7.68
C ALA A 331 -12.66 18.21 6.27
N SER A 332 -11.33 18.31 6.18
CA SER A 332 -10.62 18.35 4.89
C SER A 332 -9.18 17.87 4.98
N GLY A 333 -8.58 17.62 3.81
CA GLY A 333 -7.17 17.24 3.71
C GLY A 333 -6.23 18.28 4.30
N ARG A 334 -6.63 19.56 4.37
CA ARG A 334 -5.81 20.63 4.97
C ARG A 334 -5.41 20.33 6.41
N LEU A 335 -6.27 19.63 7.16
CA LEU A 335 -6.07 19.29 8.56
C LEU A 335 -5.19 18.03 8.76
N ILE A 336 -4.87 17.29 7.69
CA ILE A 336 -4.01 16.11 7.80
C ILE A 336 -2.55 16.57 8.00
N PRO A 337 -1.89 16.24 9.11
CA PRO A 337 -0.47 16.51 9.29
C PRO A 337 0.35 15.67 8.32
N ILE A 338 1.36 16.27 7.70
CA ILE A 338 2.23 15.58 6.73
C ILE A 338 3.53 15.19 7.42
N GLU A 339 3.83 13.89 7.40
CA GLU A 339 5.10 13.39 7.90
C GLU A 339 6.24 13.81 6.98
N GLU A 340 7.27 14.36 7.63
CA GLU A 340 8.46 14.91 7.02
C GLU A 340 9.68 14.19 7.61
N ARG A 341 10.55 13.62 6.77
CA ARG A 341 11.60 12.66 7.19
C ARG A 341 13.01 13.16 6.87
N PRO A 342 14.08 12.59 7.46
CA PRO A 342 15.45 13.05 7.24
C PRO A 342 15.83 13.10 5.74
N GLY A 343 16.50 14.19 5.33
CA GLY A 343 16.96 14.38 3.95
C GLY A 343 17.88 13.27 3.41
N THR A 344 18.50 12.49 4.30
CA THR A 344 19.32 11.32 3.95
C THR A 344 18.55 10.26 3.16
N GLU A 345 17.22 10.13 3.32
CA GLU A 345 16.43 9.22 2.49
C GLU A 345 16.47 9.62 1.00
N LEU A 346 16.56 10.93 0.72
CA LEU A 346 16.66 11.44 -0.64
C LEU A 346 18.11 11.43 -1.11
N THR A 347 19.07 11.87 -0.29
CA THR A 347 20.46 12.01 -0.73
C THR A 347 21.24 10.70 -0.75
N GLN A 348 20.78 9.66 -0.04
CA GLN A 348 21.46 8.37 0.05
C GLN A 348 20.53 7.20 -0.31
N LEU A 349 21.11 6.15 -0.91
CA LEU A 349 20.42 4.89 -1.17
C LEU A 349 21.34 3.72 -0.83
N GLY A 350 20.94 2.87 0.12
CA GLY A 350 21.76 1.72 0.54
C GLY A 350 23.13 2.11 1.10
N GLY A 351 23.25 3.26 1.75
CA GLY A 351 24.51 3.80 2.26
C GLY A 351 25.37 4.53 1.22
N VAL A 352 24.95 4.54 -0.05
CA VAL A 352 25.65 5.25 -1.13
C VAL A 352 25.09 6.66 -1.28
N LEU A 353 25.96 7.68 -1.27
CA LEU A 353 25.59 9.07 -1.52
C LEU A 353 25.32 9.30 -3.00
N LEU A 354 24.11 9.77 -3.33
CA LEU A 354 23.64 10.03 -4.70
C LEU A 354 23.63 11.52 -5.07
N ALA A 355 23.65 12.42 -4.08
CA ALA A 355 23.60 13.87 -4.27
C ALA A 355 24.90 14.54 -3.83
N ASP A 356 25.34 15.57 -4.56
CA ASP A 356 26.56 16.34 -4.26
C ASP A 356 26.44 17.05 -2.89
N PRO A 357 27.28 16.72 -1.90
CA PRO A 357 27.20 17.31 -0.57
C PRO A 357 27.61 18.80 -0.53
N GLY A 358 28.32 19.31 -1.55
CA GLY A 358 28.86 20.68 -1.57
C GLY A 358 27.92 21.75 -2.10
N ARG A 359 26.94 21.40 -2.94
CA ARG A 359 25.92 22.32 -3.48
C ARG A 359 24.49 21.96 -3.08
N THR A 360 24.28 20.72 -2.63
CA THR A 360 23.08 20.38 -1.89
C THR A 360 23.27 20.93 -0.49
N ILE A 361 23.05 22.25 -0.33
CA ILE A 361 22.51 22.75 0.92
C ILE A 361 21.16 22.06 1.05
N ALA A 362 21.16 20.82 1.52
CA ALA A 362 20.07 20.36 2.34
C ALA A 362 20.05 21.42 3.44
N PRO A 363 19.02 22.29 3.55
CA PRO A 363 18.85 23.06 4.76
C PRO A 363 19.05 22.07 5.91
N LYS A 364 19.65 22.48 7.03
CA LYS A 364 19.81 21.60 8.22
C LYS A 364 18.48 20.98 8.72
N LYS A 365 17.36 21.31 8.05
CA LYS A 365 16.00 20.85 8.19
C LYS A 365 15.39 20.38 6.86
N LEU A 366 16.14 19.78 5.91
CA LEU A 366 15.51 19.19 4.71
C LEU A 366 14.70 17.99 5.17
N ARG A 367 13.40 18.20 5.14
CA ARG A 367 12.39 17.26 5.53
C ARG A 367 11.74 16.76 4.26
N VAL A 368 11.88 15.47 3.97
CA VAL A 368 11.29 14.89 2.76
C VAL A 368 9.82 14.63 3.05
N ILE A 369 8.96 15.30 2.29
CA ILE A 369 7.52 15.06 2.29
C ILE A 369 7.29 13.63 1.81
N GLN A 370 6.77 12.79 2.70
CA GLN A 370 6.48 11.39 2.40
C GLN A 370 5.01 11.14 2.10
N GLN A 371 4.17 12.16 2.30
CA GLN A 371 2.73 12.12 2.04
C GLN A 371 2.28 13.41 1.36
N GLN A 372 1.30 13.32 0.47
CA GLN A 372 0.72 14.50 -0.17
C GLN A 372 -0.79 14.37 -0.29
N LYS A 373 -1.46 15.52 -0.42
CA LYS A 373 -2.91 15.67 -0.36
C LYS A 373 -3.52 15.71 -1.77
N LEU A 374 -4.57 14.93 -2.01
CA LEU A 374 -5.44 15.00 -3.18
C LEU A 374 -6.66 15.87 -2.85
N LYS A 375 -7.05 16.79 -3.75
CA LYS A 375 -8.29 17.59 -3.64
C LYS A 375 -9.40 16.96 -4.48
N LYS A 376 -10.62 16.86 -3.94
CA LYS A 376 -11.85 16.38 -4.61
C LYS A 376 -12.13 16.97 -6.01
N ARG A 377 -11.61 18.17 -6.33
CA ARG A 377 -11.82 18.84 -7.63
C ARG A 377 -10.99 18.27 -8.78
N LEU A 378 -10.00 17.41 -8.52
CA LEU A 378 -9.55 16.43 -9.51
C LEU A 378 -10.49 15.25 -9.38
N GLU A 379 -11.26 14.93 -10.41
CA GLU A 379 -12.24 13.83 -10.45
C GLU A 379 -11.56 12.47 -10.23
N VAL A 380 -11.18 12.23 -8.98
CA VAL A 380 -10.90 10.92 -8.45
C VAL A 380 -12.27 10.34 -8.17
N GLY A 381 -12.61 9.28 -8.90
CA GLY A 381 -13.70 8.40 -8.51
C GLY A 381 -13.34 7.69 -7.21
N ILE A 382 -13.28 8.42 -6.08
CA ILE A 382 -13.51 7.82 -4.77
C ILE A 382 -14.99 7.52 -4.73
N ARG A 383 -15.39 6.47 -5.45
CA ARG A 383 -16.70 5.89 -5.28
C ARG A 383 -16.64 5.21 -3.92
N MET A 384 -17.03 5.95 -2.89
CA MET A 384 -17.53 5.45 -1.60
C MET A 384 -18.81 4.60 -1.82
N ARG A 385 -18.81 3.72 -2.83
CA ARG A 385 -19.90 2.80 -3.15
C ARG A 385 -19.77 1.52 -2.31
N ILE A 386 -18.53 1.18 -1.96
CA ILE A 386 -18.19 -0.01 -1.16
C ILE A 386 -18.80 0.07 0.25
N GLU A 387 -18.86 1.26 0.85
CA GLU A 387 -19.53 1.42 2.15
C GLU A 387 -21.04 1.64 2.05
N ARG A 388 -21.54 2.43 1.10
CA ARG A 388 -23.00 2.68 1.06
C ARG A 388 -23.79 1.39 0.89
N GLU A 389 -23.34 0.46 0.04
CA GLU A 389 -24.05 -0.81 -0.15
C GLU A 389 -23.85 -1.79 1.03
N THR A 390 -22.74 -1.71 1.76
CA THR A 390 -22.45 -2.58 2.93
C THR A 390 -23.11 -2.07 4.22
N VAL A 391 -23.14 -0.75 4.43
CA VAL A 391 -23.79 -0.08 5.56
C VAL A 391 -25.30 0.00 5.37
N GLN A 392 -25.82 0.25 4.15
CA GLN A 392 -27.26 0.24 3.88
C GLN A 392 -27.87 -1.18 3.94
N ARG A 393 -27.10 -2.23 3.68
CA ARG A 393 -27.57 -3.61 3.90
C ARG A 393 -27.60 -4.02 5.37
N ALA A 394 -26.77 -3.38 6.21
CA ALA A 394 -26.76 -3.61 7.66
C ALA A 394 -27.85 -2.80 8.40
N GLN A 395 -28.41 -1.76 7.78
CA GLN A 395 -29.41 -0.87 8.36
C GLN A 395 -30.67 -0.86 7.49
N GLY A 396 -31.63 -1.74 7.79
CA GLY A 396 -32.87 -1.87 7.05
C GLY A 396 -33.72 -0.59 7.05
N GLY A 397 -34.18 -0.17 5.86
CA GLY A 397 -35.21 0.87 5.69
C GLY A 397 -35.01 1.75 4.46
N LEU A 398 -35.75 1.47 3.38
CA LEU A 398 -36.13 2.46 2.34
C LEU A 398 -37.28 3.35 2.91
N PRO A 399 -37.57 4.58 2.41
CA PRO A 399 -37.53 4.93 0.98
C PRO A 399 -37.26 6.41 0.56
N LYS A 400 -37.23 6.59 -0.78
CA LYS A 400 -37.62 7.74 -1.64
C LYS A 400 -36.52 8.57 -2.36
N LYS A 401 -36.50 8.32 -3.68
CA LYS A 401 -36.15 9.17 -4.84
C LYS A 401 -34.84 9.95 -4.78
N LEU A 402 -33.79 9.36 -5.36
CA LEU A 402 -32.64 10.11 -5.87
C LEU A 402 -33.07 10.95 -7.08
N ALA A 403 -33.00 12.27 -6.94
CA ALA A 403 -32.92 13.17 -8.08
C ALA A 403 -31.52 13.02 -8.72
N LEU A 404 -31.49 12.64 -9.99
CA LEU A 404 -30.30 12.79 -10.82
C LEU A 404 -30.09 14.30 -11.07
N VAL A 405 -28.97 14.85 -10.62
CA VAL A 405 -28.46 16.10 -11.16
C VAL A 405 -27.50 15.74 -12.28
N THR A 406 -27.99 15.83 -13.51
CA THR A 406 -27.16 15.86 -14.71
C THR A 406 -26.49 17.22 -14.80
N ALA A 407 -25.18 17.23 -15.10
CA ALA A 407 -24.49 18.47 -15.41
C ALA A 407 -25.03 19.07 -16.73
N PRO A 408 -25.10 20.40 -16.86
CA PRO A 408 -25.60 21.05 -18.07
C PRO A 408 -24.66 20.77 -19.25
N GLY A 409 -25.24 20.39 -20.38
CA GLY A 409 -24.53 20.18 -21.64
C GLY A 409 -23.87 21.47 -22.17
N PRO A 410 -22.97 21.35 -23.17
CA PRO A 410 -22.16 22.45 -23.66
C PRO A 410 -23.03 23.60 -24.18
N ALA A 411 -22.69 24.81 -23.75
CA ALA A 411 -23.36 26.04 -24.14
C ALA A 411 -23.33 26.18 -25.68
N LYS A 412 -24.50 26.13 -26.32
CA LYS A 412 -24.66 26.53 -27.71
C LYS A 412 -24.28 28.01 -27.83
N GLY A 413 -23.24 28.30 -28.59
CA GLY A 413 -22.82 29.65 -28.93
C GLY A 413 -23.97 30.43 -29.57
N LYS A 414 -24.32 31.57 -28.98
CA LYS A 414 -25.16 32.56 -29.65
C LYS A 414 -24.33 33.24 -30.73
N ALA A 415 -24.69 32.97 -31.98
CA ALA A 415 -24.24 33.77 -33.11
C ALA A 415 -24.61 35.25 -32.88
N LYS A 416 -23.60 36.13 -32.93
CA LYS A 416 -23.78 37.57 -33.06
C LYS A 416 -24.52 37.84 -34.39
N LYS A 417 -25.75 38.36 -34.32
CA LYS A 417 -26.31 39.16 -35.39
C LYS A 417 -25.95 40.63 -35.14
N GLY A 418 -25.21 41.20 -36.08
CA GLY A 418 -24.96 42.61 -36.34
C GLY A 418 -24.23 42.64 -37.68
N ARG A 419 -24.56 43.44 -38.68
CA ARG A 419 -25.30 44.71 -38.82
C ARG A 419 -26.21 44.58 -40.07
N GLY A 420 -27.17 45.46 -40.37
CA GLY A 420 -26.99 46.90 -40.53
C GLY A 420 -26.11 47.17 -41.74
#